data_AF-A0A1Y2LB75-F1
#
_entry.id   AF-A0A1Y2LB75-F1
#
_cell.length_a   1.000
_cell.length_b   1.000
_cell.length_c   1.000
_cell.angle_alpha   90.00
_cell.angle_beta   90.00
_cell.angle_gamma   90.00
#
_symmetry.space_group_name_H-M   'P 1'
#
loop_
_entity.id
_entity.type
_entity.pdbx_description
1 polymer ?
#
loop_
_entity_poly.entity_id
_entity_poly.type
_entity_poly.pdbx_seq_one_letter_code
_entity_poly.pdbx_strand_id
1 'polypeptide(L)'
;MKRQEYAQGRISYRRSVYACMRSTLLFLIAYYGAIIFPSFDAQTQTALDEEPFMILQTNLQPPYQQLQDGILQGYSITVLNCAFDRIGVSYGIAIAPRQRNREMVRNGQADGFFLARISPLMDEYADPSLPLALEKWVWVSGVDQKHSAAKSPTPESLVSVAGILGSNEAEWLAEQDYQDIAKVPSINSLISQVLIGRVEYALVDKQTFEAARDDMGYDASQFNLTFERYAPLVVYFGREYTQRNPNLIAGLNDALRNCETLPMRLEDWERELILRQQLPVIREMARDPELLAKVKAELAKPEMRSGAVAELDQEWRDHSLRGATSAKATETLQNPLSTVLATFHDIHADNMAEIFVFKASGAIVGMSRLTSDFDQSDEPKFKVVLDQDPDQIQIADIYFDGSTRAFLSQVTVPVVDPENGKVIAAMTVGLDVSAALRPDS
;
A
#
# COMPACT_ATOMS: atom_id res chain seq x y z
N MET A 1 4.84 -62.76 4.60
CA MET A 1 4.31 -64.14 4.43
C MET A 1 2.88 -64.03 3.90
N LYS A 2 2.62 -64.52 2.66
CA LYS A 2 1.33 -64.71 1.92
C LYS A 2 0.43 -63.46 1.71
N ARG A 3 0.14 -62.89 0.52
CA ARG A 3 -0.39 -63.30 -0.82
C ARG A 3 -1.88 -63.73 -0.88
N GLN A 4 -2.58 -63.10 -1.86
CA GLN A 4 -3.83 -63.45 -2.62
C GLN A 4 -5.19 -63.16 -1.94
N GLU A 5 -6.28 -62.67 -2.58
CA GLU A 5 -6.86 -62.69 -3.96
C GLU A 5 -7.95 -61.57 -4.05
N TYR A 6 -8.11 -60.70 -5.07
CA TYR A 6 -8.74 -60.76 -6.43
C TYR A 6 -10.23 -61.15 -6.58
N ALA A 7 -11.08 -60.20 -7.04
CA ALA A 7 -12.20 -60.34 -8.01
C ALA A 7 -12.83 -58.95 -8.28
N GLN A 8 -12.60 -58.26 -9.41
CA GLN A 8 -13.27 -58.31 -10.73
C GLN A 8 -14.75 -57.87 -10.82
N GLY A 9 -15.00 -56.83 -11.63
CA GLY A 9 -16.29 -56.44 -12.20
C GLY A 9 -16.14 -55.30 -13.22
N ARG A 10 -15.91 -55.64 -14.50
CA ARG A 10 -15.92 -54.73 -15.66
C ARG A 10 -17.31 -54.74 -16.31
N ILE A 11 -17.80 -53.59 -16.79
CA ILE A 11 -18.64 -53.52 -18.00
C ILE A 11 -18.14 -52.38 -18.90
N SER A 12 -17.99 -52.73 -20.18
CA SER A 12 -17.49 -51.97 -21.32
C SER A 12 -18.66 -51.51 -22.18
N TYR A 13 -18.56 -50.36 -22.87
CA TYR A 13 -19.25 -50.20 -24.16
C TYR A 13 -18.34 -49.54 -25.20
N ARG A 14 -18.34 -50.16 -26.39
CA ARG A 14 -17.43 -49.98 -27.53
C ARG A 14 -17.93 -48.92 -28.53
N ARG A 15 -16.97 -48.35 -29.25
CA ARG A 15 -17.09 -47.68 -30.57
C ARG A 15 -17.22 -48.71 -31.73
N SER A 16 -17.89 -48.31 -32.82
CA SER A 16 -17.65 -48.67 -34.25
C SER A 16 -18.54 -47.74 -35.09
N VAL A 17 -18.08 -46.85 -35.98
CA VAL A 17 -17.34 -46.99 -37.25
C VAL A 17 -18.02 -47.92 -38.25
N TYR A 18 -18.59 -47.36 -39.32
CA TYR A 18 -18.59 -47.92 -40.68
C TYR A 18 -18.69 -46.79 -41.72
N ALA A 19 -18.12 -47.05 -42.89
CA ALA A 19 -17.71 -46.10 -43.92
C ALA A 19 -18.46 -46.30 -45.25
N CYS A 20 -18.37 -45.27 -46.11
CA CYS A 20 -18.21 -45.31 -47.58
C CYS A 20 -19.38 -45.78 -48.48
N MET A 21 -19.88 -44.90 -49.36
CA MET A 21 -20.01 -45.20 -50.81
C MET A 21 -20.34 -43.95 -51.67
N ARG A 22 -20.09 -44.08 -52.97
CA ARG A 22 -19.84 -43.07 -54.03
C ARG A 22 -21.06 -42.80 -54.96
N SER A 23 -21.08 -41.58 -55.51
CA SER A 23 -21.31 -41.15 -56.92
C SER A 23 -22.68 -41.16 -57.64
N THR A 24 -22.90 -40.01 -58.33
CA THR A 24 -23.61 -39.75 -59.63
C THR A 24 -25.17 -39.79 -59.59
N LEU A 25 -25.98 -38.89 -60.21
CA LEU A 25 -25.95 -38.35 -61.58
C LEU A 25 -27.11 -37.32 -61.87
N LEU A 26 -26.87 -36.37 -62.80
CA LEU A 26 -27.77 -35.71 -63.79
C LEU A 26 -28.92 -34.69 -63.46
N PHE A 27 -28.67 -33.42 -63.89
CA PHE A 27 -29.38 -32.56 -64.89
C PHE A 27 -30.78 -31.90 -64.64
N LEU A 28 -30.72 -30.55 -64.64
CA LEU A 28 -31.44 -29.55 -65.45
C LEU A 28 -32.99 -29.52 -65.50
N ILE A 29 -33.57 -28.36 -65.17
CA ILE A 29 -34.46 -27.56 -66.04
C ILE A 29 -34.54 -26.12 -65.50
N ALA A 30 -34.41 -25.16 -66.43
CA ALA A 30 -34.54 -23.73 -66.25
C ALA A 30 -36.02 -23.28 -66.22
N TYR A 31 -36.36 -22.23 -65.47
CA TYR A 31 -37.37 -21.26 -65.90
C TYR A 31 -37.23 -19.91 -65.19
N TYR A 32 -37.34 -18.85 -65.98
CA TYR A 32 -37.24 -17.44 -65.64
C TYR A 32 -38.38 -16.97 -64.70
N GLY A 33 -38.06 -16.08 -63.77
CA GLY A 33 -39.04 -15.29 -63.03
C GLY A 33 -38.35 -14.25 -62.16
N ALA A 34 -38.28 -13.00 -62.63
CA ALA A 34 -37.82 -11.87 -61.85
C ALA A 34 -38.81 -11.64 -60.68
N ILE A 35 -38.38 -11.93 -59.46
CA ILE A 35 -39.11 -11.58 -58.24
C ILE A 35 -38.25 -10.57 -57.47
N ILE A 36 -38.84 -9.41 -57.28
CA ILE A 36 -38.36 -8.26 -56.53
C ILE A 36 -38.04 -8.73 -55.11
N PHE A 37 -36.77 -8.66 -54.70
CA PHE A 37 -36.39 -8.84 -53.29
C PHE A 37 -36.88 -7.62 -52.50
N PRO A 38 -37.74 -7.77 -51.48
CA PRO A 38 -37.85 -6.73 -50.47
C PRO A 38 -36.54 -6.76 -49.67
N SER A 39 -35.93 -5.59 -49.50
CA SER A 39 -34.78 -5.39 -48.64
C SER A 39 -35.13 -5.88 -47.24
N PHE A 40 -34.58 -7.03 -46.84
CA PHE A 40 -34.59 -7.45 -45.45
C PHE A 40 -33.53 -6.58 -44.77
N ASP A 41 -33.97 -5.63 -43.96
CA ASP A 41 -33.09 -4.92 -43.04
C ASP A 41 -32.28 -5.95 -42.27
N ALA A 42 -30.97 -5.94 -42.51
CA ALA A 42 -30.04 -6.64 -41.64
C ALA A 42 -30.17 -5.97 -40.28
N GLN A 43 -30.85 -6.64 -39.34
CA GLN A 43 -30.80 -6.29 -37.94
C GLN A 43 -29.33 -6.14 -37.57
N THR A 44 -28.94 -4.90 -37.28
CA THR A 44 -27.68 -4.58 -36.62
C THR A 44 -27.73 -5.30 -35.28
N GLN A 45 -27.12 -6.47 -35.24
CA GLN A 45 -26.80 -7.16 -34.01
C GLN A 45 -25.78 -6.24 -33.33
N THR A 46 -26.27 -5.37 -32.44
CA THR A 46 -25.41 -4.65 -31.50
C THR A 46 -24.64 -5.72 -30.77
N ALA A 47 -23.37 -5.90 -31.13
CA ALA A 47 -22.41 -6.56 -30.28
C ALA A 47 -22.52 -5.84 -28.94
N LEU A 48 -23.01 -6.55 -27.92
CA LEU A 48 -22.75 -6.15 -26.56
C LEU A 48 -21.22 -6.12 -26.49
N ASP A 49 -20.65 -4.93 -26.37
CA ASP A 49 -19.25 -4.77 -25.97
C ASP A 49 -19.12 -5.52 -24.63
N GLU A 50 -18.71 -6.79 -24.69
CA GLU A 50 -18.18 -7.47 -23.52
C GLU A 50 -16.88 -6.74 -23.19
N GLU A 51 -16.99 -5.72 -22.33
CA GLU A 51 -15.86 -5.18 -21.58
C GLU A 51 -15.02 -6.37 -21.10
N PRO A 52 -13.76 -6.51 -21.56
CA PRO A 52 -12.97 -7.69 -21.27
C PRO A 52 -12.84 -7.85 -19.76
N PHE A 53 -13.31 -8.99 -19.25
CA PHE A 53 -13.33 -9.31 -17.83
C PHE A 53 -11.90 -9.30 -17.26
N MET A 54 -11.66 -8.42 -16.29
CA MET A 54 -10.34 -8.22 -15.68
C MET A 54 -9.90 -9.46 -14.89
N ILE A 55 -8.66 -9.92 -15.09
CA ILE A 55 -8.05 -11.02 -14.33
C ILE A 55 -6.88 -10.51 -13.49
N LEU A 56 -7.02 -10.63 -12.16
CA LEU A 56 -5.97 -10.35 -11.19
C LEU A 56 -5.28 -11.63 -10.71
N GLN A 57 -3.95 -11.62 -10.72
CA GLN A 57 -3.11 -12.72 -10.21
C GLN A 57 -2.69 -12.47 -8.76
N THR A 58 -2.62 -13.51 -7.96
CA THR A 58 -2.24 -13.40 -6.55
C THR A 58 -1.68 -14.71 -6.00
N ASN A 59 -1.23 -14.70 -4.74
CA ASN A 59 -0.65 -15.85 -4.05
C ASN A 59 -1.26 -15.99 -2.65
N LEU A 60 -1.14 -17.18 -2.05
CA LEU A 60 -1.52 -17.36 -0.64
C LEU A 60 -0.48 -16.69 0.27
N GLN A 61 -0.96 -15.96 1.26
CA GLN A 61 -0.19 -15.32 2.31
C GLN A 61 -1.09 -14.97 3.49
N PRO A 62 -1.35 -15.93 4.40
CA PRO A 62 -2.09 -15.63 5.62
C PRO A 62 -1.39 -14.55 6.46
N PRO A 63 -2.13 -13.65 7.13
CA PRO A 63 -3.60 -13.55 7.15
C PRO A 63 -4.18 -12.65 6.03
N TYR A 64 -3.33 -12.03 5.21
CA TYR A 64 -3.76 -11.14 4.13
C TYR A 64 -4.63 -11.88 3.11
N GLN A 65 -4.24 -13.10 2.77
CA GLN A 65 -4.95 -13.93 1.81
C GLN A 65 -4.77 -15.43 2.06
N GLN A 66 -5.88 -16.13 2.24
CA GLN A 66 -5.92 -17.56 2.51
C GLN A 66 -7.15 -18.22 1.88
N LEU A 67 -7.06 -19.54 1.65
CA LEU A 67 -8.23 -20.32 1.25
C LEU A 67 -8.94 -20.84 2.49
N GLN A 68 -10.22 -20.50 2.63
CA GLN A 68 -11.11 -21.07 3.62
C GLN A 68 -12.28 -21.72 2.89
N ASP A 69 -12.43 -23.03 3.06
CA ASP A 69 -13.46 -23.85 2.36
C ASP A 69 -13.44 -23.68 0.83
N GLY A 70 -12.25 -23.49 0.26
CA GLY A 70 -12.06 -23.28 -1.19
C GLY A 70 -12.39 -21.87 -1.67
N ILE A 71 -12.82 -20.97 -0.78
CA ILE A 71 -13.07 -19.56 -1.07
C ILE A 71 -11.84 -18.75 -0.67
N LEU A 72 -11.37 -17.89 -1.57
CA LEU A 72 -10.29 -16.97 -1.27
C LEU A 72 -10.82 -15.86 -0.37
N GLN A 73 -10.23 -15.74 0.81
CA GLN A 73 -10.60 -14.77 1.83
C GLN A 73 -9.34 -14.14 2.41
N GLY A 74 -9.54 -13.16 3.28
CA GLY A 74 -8.47 -12.46 3.97
C GLY A 74 -8.68 -10.95 3.90
N TYR A 75 -7.79 -10.25 4.58
CA TYR A 75 -7.88 -8.82 4.72
C TYR A 75 -7.77 -8.10 3.36
N SER A 76 -6.81 -8.47 2.51
CA SER A 76 -6.62 -7.81 1.21
C SER A 76 -7.82 -8.02 0.28
N ILE A 77 -8.45 -9.20 0.33
CA ILE A 77 -9.65 -9.53 -0.46
C ILE A 77 -10.83 -8.65 -0.05
N THR A 78 -11.00 -8.41 1.24
CA THR A 78 -12.08 -7.57 1.77
C THR A 78 -11.95 -6.12 1.29
N VAL A 79 -10.74 -5.56 1.38
CA VAL A 79 -10.42 -4.20 0.91
C VAL A 79 -10.59 -4.11 -0.61
N LEU A 80 -10.07 -5.09 -1.34
CA LEU A 80 -10.16 -5.15 -2.81
C LEU A 80 -11.62 -5.18 -3.27
N ASN A 81 -12.46 -6.06 -2.69
CA ASN A 81 -13.89 -6.13 -3.00
C ASN A 81 -14.59 -4.80 -2.75
N CYS A 82 -14.37 -4.18 -1.58
CA CYS A 82 -14.94 -2.88 -1.28
C CYS A 82 -14.59 -1.84 -2.36
N ALA A 83 -13.33 -1.79 -2.79
CA ALA A 83 -12.88 -0.79 -3.73
C ALA A 83 -13.46 -1.02 -5.13
N PHE A 84 -13.46 -2.26 -5.60
CA PHE A 84 -14.01 -2.64 -6.90
C PHE A 84 -15.54 -2.49 -6.96
N ASP A 85 -16.25 -2.79 -5.88
CA ASP A 85 -17.70 -2.57 -5.77
C ASP A 85 -18.06 -1.08 -5.87
N ARG A 86 -17.26 -0.19 -5.27
CA ARG A 86 -17.48 1.26 -5.32
C ARG A 86 -17.27 1.86 -6.72
N ILE A 87 -16.33 1.32 -7.50
CA ILE A 87 -16.06 1.79 -8.87
C ILE A 87 -16.90 1.07 -9.92
N GLY A 88 -17.67 0.05 -9.54
CA GLY A 88 -18.55 -0.70 -10.44
C GLY A 88 -17.80 -1.56 -11.48
N VAL A 89 -16.57 -1.98 -11.18
CA VAL A 89 -15.74 -2.81 -12.07
C VAL A 89 -15.75 -4.26 -11.59
N SER A 90 -16.09 -5.19 -12.47
CA SER A 90 -16.03 -6.63 -12.18
C SER A 90 -14.65 -7.21 -12.48
N TYR A 91 -14.20 -8.14 -11.64
CA TYR A 91 -12.89 -8.78 -11.79
C TYR A 91 -12.90 -10.23 -11.33
N GLY A 92 -11.94 -11.01 -11.82
CA GLY A 92 -11.67 -12.38 -11.40
C GLY A 92 -10.29 -12.50 -10.77
N ILE A 93 -10.12 -13.51 -9.92
CA ILE A 93 -8.85 -13.77 -9.24
C ILE A 93 -8.32 -15.17 -9.61
N ALA A 94 -7.04 -15.25 -9.93
CA ALA A 94 -6.32 -16.49 -10.12
C ALA A 94 -5.11 -16.59 -9.18
N ILE A 95 -4.88 -17.78 -8.61
CA ILE A 95 -3.81 -18.02 -7.65
C ILE A 95 -2.64 -18.73 -8.34
N ALA A 96 -1.45 -18.15 -8.26
CA ALA A 96 -0.20 -18.73 -8.72
C ALA A 96 0.99 -18.22 -7.88
N PRO A 97 2.18 -18.84 -7.99
CA PRO A 97 3.38 -18.34 -7.30
C PRO A 97 3.72 -16.90 -7.71
N ARG A 98 4.19 -16.08 -6.76
CA ARG A 98 4.48 -14.64 -6.94
C ARG A 98 5.28 -14.31 -8.21
N GLN A 99 6.35 -15.05 -8.47
CA GLN A 99 7.17 -14.87 -9.69
C GLN A 99 6.34 -15.07 -10.96
N ARG A 100 5.49 -16.09 -10.99
CA ARG A 100 4.60 -16.37 -12.12
C ARG A 100 3.56 -15.28 -12.30
N ASN A 101 2.98 -14.76 -11.22
CA ASN A 101 2.00 -13.67 -11.28
C ASN A 101 2.57 -12.45 -12.01
N ARG A 102 3.78 -12.05 -11.63
CA ARG A 102 4.49 -10.91 -12.24
C ARG A 102 4.82 -11.14 -13.71
N GLU A 103 5.34 -12.32 -14.06
CA GLU A 103 5.63 -12.67 -15.44
C GLU A 103 4.37 -12.76 -16.31
N MET A 104 3.23 -13.22 -15.76
CA MET A 104 1.97 -13.24 -16.49
C MET A 104 1.49 -11.83 -16.84
N VAL A 105 1.61 -10.87 -15.93
CA VAL A 105 1.25 -9.47 -16.21
C VAL A 105 2.25 -8.80 -17.15
N ARG A 106 3.55 -9.02 -16.94
CA ARG A 106 4.62 -8.52 -17.82
C ARG A 106 4.42 -8.95 -19.28
N ASN A 107 3.93 -10.17 -19.50
CA ASN A 107 3.71 -10.74 -20.83
C ASN A 107 2.26 -10.58 -21.34
N GLY A 108 1.42 -9.78 -20.68
CA GLY A 108 0.03 -9.51 -21.12
C GLY A 108 -0.93 -10.70 -20.99
N GLN A 109 -0.58 -11.71 -20.18
CA GLN A 109 -1.42 -12.89 -19.91
C GLN A 109 -2.40 -12.68 -18.74
N ALA A 110 -2.23 -11.60 -17.99
CA ALA A 110 -3.12 -11.14 -16.93
C ALA A 110 -3.10 -9.62 -16.85
N ASP A 111 -4.17 -9.02 -16.32
CA ASP A 111 -4.35 -7.57 -16.32
C ASP A 111 -3.70 -6.91 -15.10
N GLY A 112 -3.56 -7.64 -14.00
CA GLY A 112 -2.87 -7.16 -12.81
C GLY A 112 -2.45 -8.27 -11.87
N PHE A 113 -1.65 -7.91 -10.87
CA PHE A 113 -1.25 -8.78 -9.77
C PHE A 113 -1.24 -7.99 -8.46
N PHE A 114 -1.50 -8.64 -7.33
CA PHE A 114 -1.54 -7.95 -6.03
C PHE A 114 -0.90 -8.74 -4.90
N LEU A 115 -0.84 -8.09 -3.72
CA LEU A 115 0.07 -8.41 -2.61
C LEU A 115 1.55 -8.17 -2.96
N ALA A 116 1.80 -7.16 -3.79
CA ALA A 116 3.15 -6.80 -4.21
C ALA A 116 3.62 -5.53 -3.50
N ARG A 117 4.92 -5.48 -3.19
CA ARG A 117 5.59 -4.23 -2.81
C ARG A 117 5.75 -3.31 -4.00
N ILE A 118 5.85 -2.00 -3.74
CA ILE A 118 6.29 -1.04 -4.76
C ILE A 118 7.76 -1.33 -5.12
N SER A 119 8.05 -1.37 -6.42
CA SER A 119 9.40 -1.67 -6.95
C SER A 119 9.64 -0.91 -8.25
N PRO A 120 10.80 -0.25 -8.42
CA PRO A 120 11.19 0.35 -9.70
C PRO A 120 11.16 -0.65 -10.87
N LEU A 121 11.50 -1.92 -10.61
CA LEU A 121 11.47 -2.98 -11.62
C LEU A 121 10.04 -3.33 -12.07
N MET A 122 9.06 -3.22 -11.18
CA MET A 122 7.65 -3.45 -11.51
C MET A 122 7.04 -2.22 -12.20
N ASP A 123 7.43 -1.02 -11.78
CA ASP A 123 7.05 0.25 -12.38
C ASP A 123 7.51 0.38 -13.85
N GLU A 124 8.43 -0.47 -14.34
CA GLU A 124 8.80 -0.50 -15.76
C GLU A 124 7.65 -0.94 -16.67
N TYR A 125 6.78 -1.84 -16.22
CA TYR A 125 5.76 -2.49 -17.05
C TYR A 125 4.33 -2.46 -16.49
N ALA A 126 4.15 -2.02 -15.24
CA ALA A 126 2.86 -1.97 -14.58
C ALA A 126 2.74 -0.71 -13.72
N ASP A 127 1.50 -0.27 -13.48
CA ASP A 127 1.18 0.91 -12.68
C ASP A 127 0.52 0.48 -11.36
N PRO A 128 1.01 0.96 -10.19
CA PRO A 128 0.50 0.55 -8.89
C PRO A 128 -0.75 1.35 -8.44
N SER A 129 -1.62 0.71 -7.66
CA SER A 129 -2.66 1.35 -6.86
C SER A 129 -2.12 1.93 -5.55
N LEU A 130 -2.96 2.61 -4.78
CA LEU A 130 -2.74 2.77 -3.34
C LEU A 130 -2.68 1.40 -2.65
N PRO A 131 -2.01 1.27 -1.49
CA PRO A 131 -1.89 -0.01 -0.79
C PRO A 131 -3.26 -0.57 -0.37
N LEU A 132 -3.44 -1.88 -0.57
CA LEU A 132 -4.54 -2.68 -0.01
C LEU A 132 -4.28 -3.04 1.45
N ALA A 133 -3.01 -3.28 1.75
CA ALA A 133 -2.53 -3.78 3.03
C ALA A 133 -1.08 -3.40 3.23
N LEU A 134 -0.54 -3.83 4.36
CA LEU A 134 0.78 -3.46 4.83
C LEU A 134 1.43 -4.56 5.60
N GLU A 135 2.71 -4.75 5.35
CA GLU A 135 3.56 -5.66 6.09
C GLU A 135 4.45 -4.85 7.03
N LYS A 136 4.60 -5.36 8.25
CA LYS A 136 5.61 -4.88 9.21
C LYS A 136 6.80 -5.80 9.11
N TRP A 137 7.85 -5.36 8.42
CA TRP A 137 9.03 -6.18 8.22
C TRP A 137 9.94 -6.11 9.42
N VAL A 138 10.33 -7.29 9.89
CA VAL A 138 11.25 -7.47 11.00
C VAL A 138 12.39 -8.39 10.59
N TRP A 139 13.56 -8.09 11.13
CA TRP A 139 14.65 -9.04 11.22
C TRP A 139 14.38 -10.01 12.36
N VAL A 140 14.40 -11.30 12.05
CA VAL A 140 14.28 -12.37 13.03
C VAL A 140 15.63 -13.07 13.18
N SER A 141 16.09 -13.20 14.42
CA SER A 141 17.23 -14.05 14.79
C SER A 141 16.89 -14.95 15.97
N GLY A 142 17.68 -16.00 16.20
CA GLY A 142 17.55 -16.86 17.39
C GLY A 142 18.27 -16.27 18.60
N VAL A 143 17.69 -16.39 19.81
CA VAL A 143 18.28 -15.81 21.04
C VAL A 143 19.64 -16.41 21.41
N ASP A 144 19.87 -17.70 21.11
CA ASP A 144 21.11 -18.40 21.44
C ASP A 144 22.28 -18.07 20.49
N GLN A 145 22.06 -17.24 19.48
CA GLN A 145 23.09 -16.91 18.50
C GLN A 145 24.02 -15.83 19.05
N LYS A 146 25.21 -16.26 19.54
CA LYS A 146 26.27 -15.42 20.11
C LYS A 146 26.77 -14.27 19.21
N HIS A 147 26.45 -14.29 17.92
CA HIS A 147 26.83 -13.28 16.93
C HIS A 147 25.65 -12.45 16.44
N SER A 148 24.43 -12.68 16.94
CA SER A 148 23.33 -11.77 16.67
C SER A 148 23.63 -10.46 17.40
N ALA A 149 24.31 -9.56 16.70
CA ALA A 149 24.48 -8.20 17.15
C ALA A 149 23.08 -7.62 17.36
N ALA A 150 22.90 -6.81 18.40
CA ALA A 150 21.65 -6.08 18.66
C ALA A 150 21.27 -5.09 17.53
N LYS A 151 21.94 -5.13 16.39
CA LYS A 151 21.77 -4.28 15.22
C LYS A 151 21.24 -5.08 14.04
N SER A 152 20.41 -4.45 13.23
CA SER A 152 19.96 -4.99 11.94
C SER A 152 21.17 -5.29 11.03
N PRO A 153 21.14 -6.38 10.26
CA PRO A 153 22.18 -6.66 9.27
C PRO A 153 22.18 -5.56 8.19
N THR A 154 23.35 -5.33 7.59
CA THR A 154 23.55 -4.47 6.41
C THR A 154 24.08 -5.30 5.24
N PRO A 155 24.06 -4.78 3.99
CA PRO A 155 24.59 -5.51 2.84
C PRO A 155 26.07 -5.94 2.97
N GLU A 156 26.87 -5.19 3.72
CA GLU A 156 28.29 -5.49 3.98
C GLU A 156 28.51 -6.45 5.16
N SER A 157 27.44 -6.78 5.89
CA SER A 157 27.53 -7.66 7.05
C SER A 157 27.88 -9.08 6.63
N LEU A 158 28.87 -9.68 7.30
CA LEU A 158 29.31 -11.06 7.05
C LEU A 158 28.44 -12.08 7.80
N VAL A 159 27.12 -11.91 7.74
CA VAL A 159 26.13 -12.78 8.38
C VAL A 159 25.22 -13.42 7.34
N SER A 160 24.73 -14.61 7.65
CA SER A 160 23.78 -15.30 6.77
C SER A 160 22.39 -14.69 6.86
N VAL A 161 21.93 -14.11 5.74
CA VAL A 161 20.60 -13.53 5.60
C VAL A 161 19.68 -14.44 4.78
N ALA A 162 18.42 -14.57 5.17
CA ALA A 162 17.41 -15.32 4.43
C ALA A 162 16.11 -14.54 4.18
N GLY A 163 15.41 -14.95 3.14
CA GLY A 163 14.03 -14.58 2.86
C GLY A 163 13.28 -15.76 2.22
N ILE A 164 11.96 -15.69 2.18
CA ILE A 164 11.15 -16.75 1.55
C ILE A 164 11.28 -16.61 0.03
N LEU A 165 11.47 -17.73 -0.67
CA LEU A 165 11.64 -17.75 -2.12
C LEU A 165 10.49 -17.03 -2.83
N GLY A 166 10.85 -15.94 -3.51
CA GLY A 166 9.92 -15.12 -4.29
C GLY A 166 9.00 -14.23 -3.46
N SER A 167 9.25 -14.06 -2.16
CA SER A 167 8.52 -13.11 -1.32
C SER A 167 8.99 -11.67 -1.57
N ASN A 168 8.19 -10.70 -1.10
CA ASN A 168 8.51 -9.28 -1.22
C ASN A 168 9.86 -8.97 -0.54
N GLU A 169 10.12 -9.57 0.62
CA GLU A 169 11.33 -9.44 1.42
C GLU A 169 12.57 -9.99 0.68
N ALA A 170 12.51 -11.21 0.16
CA ALA A 170 13.64 -11.82 -0.54
C ALA A 170 14.05 -11.06 -1.82
N GLU A 171 13.08 -10.41 -2.46
CA GLU A 171 13.33 -9.57 -3.63
C GLU A 171 13.87 -8.21 -3.24
N TRP A 172 13.34 -7.61 -2.17
CA TRP A 172 13.88 -6.36 -1.65
C TRP A 172 15.33 -6.51 -1.20
N LEU A 173 15.68 -7.59 -0.48
CA LEU A 173 17.06 -7.89 -0.12
C LEU A 173 17.99 -7.92 -1.33
N ALA A 174 17.55 -8.55 -2.42
CA ALA A 174 18.32 -8.60 -3.67
C ALA A 174 18.45 -7.22 -4.34
N GLU A 175 17.44 -6.35 -4.23
CA GLU A 175 17.50 -4.97 -4.71
C GLU A 175 18.35 -4.05 -3.83
N GLN A 176 18.60 -4.42 -2.57
CA GLN A 176 19.46 -3.68 -1.63
C GLN A 176 20.89 -4.23 -1.60
N ASP A 177 21.32 -4.94 -2.63
CA ASP A 177 22.69 -5.48 -2.79
C ASP A 177 23.15 -6.47 -1.69
N TYR A 178 22.22 -7.06 -0.91
CA TYR A 178 22.58 -8.17 -0.02
C TYR A 178 23.09 -9.36 -0.84
N GLN A 179 24.26 -9.86 -0.47
CA GLN A 179 24.88 -11.00 -1.13
C GLN A 179 24.47 -12.32 -0.47
N ASP A 180 24.56 -13.43 -1.21
CA ASP A 180 24.36 -14.80 -0.71
C ASP A 180 23.05 -15.05 0.07
N ILE A 181 21.97 -14.35 -0.29
CA ILE A 181 20.66 -14.49 0.35
C ILE A 181 20.14 -15.93 0.24
N ALA A 182 19.94 -16.58 1.38
CA ALA A 182 19.31 -17.88 1.45
C ALA A 182 17.80 -17.78 1.14
N LYS A 183 17.38 -18.34 -0.01
CA LYS A 183 15.97 -18.37 -0.41
C LYS A 183 15.30 -19.66 0.06
N VAL A 184 14.56 -19.58 1.17
CA VAL A 184 13.90 -20.72 1.82
C VAL A 184 12.50 -20.96 1.26
N PRO A 185 12.01 -22.22 1.17
CA PRO A 185 10.78 -22.53 0.44
C PRO A 185 9.49 -22.15 1.18
N SER A 186 9.53 -21.97 2.50
CA SER A 186 8.36 -21.63 3.32
C SER A 186 8.75 -20.96 4.63
N ILE A 187 7.80 -20.28 5.28
CA ILE A 187 7.98 -19.66 6.60
C ILE A 187 8.37 -20.71 7.66
N ASN A 188 7.75 -21.90 7.67
CA ASN A 188 8.09 -22.96 8.62
C ASN A 188 9.54 -23.46 8.43
N SER A 189 10.00 -23.57 7.19
CA SER A 189 11.40 -23.91 6.90
C SER A 189 12.35 -22.79 7.33
N LEU A 190 11.95 -21.53 7.17
CA LEU A 190 12.73 -20.36 7.59
C LEU A 190 12.87 -20.34 9.11
N ILE A 191 11.78 -20.48 9.87
CA ILE A 191 11.76 -20.58 11.34
C ILE A 191 12.70 -21.69 11.81
N SER A 192 12.60 -22.88 11.20
CA SER A 192 13.46 -24.02 11.54
C SER A 192 14.94 -23.73 11.29
N GLN A 193 15.28 -23.02 10.22
CA GLN A 193 16.68 -22.70 9.89
C GLN A 193 17.28 -21.63 10.81
N VAL A 194 16.47 -20.67 11.27
CA VAL A 194 16.88 -19.68 12.28
C VAL A 194 17.18 -20.37 13.61
N LEU A 195 16.28 -21.25 14.08
CA LEU A 195 16.44 -21.96 15.35
C LEU A 195 17.68 -22.85 15.41
N ILE A 196 18.03 -23.52 14.31
CA ILE A 196 19.24 -24.37 14.26
C ILE A 196 20.52 -23.59 13.94
N GLY A 197 20.45 -22.27 13.75
CA GLY A 197 21.60 -21.41 13.45
C GLY A 197 22.18 -21.57 12.05
N ARG A 198 21.39 -22.09 11.09
CA ARG A 198 21.82 -22.17 9.68
C ARG A 198 21.68 -20.82 8.96
N VAL A 199 20.71 -20.03 9.40
CA VAL A 199 20.49 -18.64 9.00
C VAL A 199 20.57 -17.81 10.27
N GLU A 200 21.34 -16.73 10.23
CA GLU A 200 21.48 -15.84 11.37
C GLU A 200 20.34 -14.82 11.45
N TYR A 201 19.99 -14.25 10.29
CA TYR A 201 18.91 -13.28 10.18
C TYR A 201 17.95 -13.63 9.06
N ALA A 202 16.66 -13.55 9.34
CA ALA A 202 15.63 -13.68 8.32
C ALA A 202 14.79 -12.41 8.26
N LEU A 203 14.56 -11.89 7.05
CA LEU A 203 13.63 -10.77 6.84
C LEU A 203 12.26 -11.31 6.48
N VAL A 204 11.25 -10.96 7.28
CA VAL A 204 9.87 -11.47 7.16
C VAL A 204 8.86 -10.42 7.63
N ASP A 205 7.64 -10.51 7.12
CA ASP A 205 6.46 -9.91 7.76
C ASP A 205 6.24 -10.49 9.18
N LYS A 206 6.18 -9.61 10.18
CA LYS A 206 6.02 -9.94 11.61
C LYS A 206 4.78 -10.78 11.86
N GLN A 207 3.64 -10.39 11.30
CA GLN A 207 2.37 -11.07 11.56
C GLN A 207 2.37 -12.49 10.98
N THR A 208 2.85 -12.65 9.75
CA THR A 208 3.01 -13.96 9.11
C THR A 208 3.98 -14.84 9.90
N PHE A 209 5.08 -14.28 10.39
CA PHE A 209 6.05 -14.99 11.22
C PHE A 209 5.46 -15.44 12.56
N GLU A 210 4.83 -14.53 13.31
CA GLU A 210 4.26 -14.83 14.62
C GLU A 210 3.17 -15.90 14.53
N ALA A 211 2.27 -15.80 13.53
CA ALA A 211 1.24 -16.81 13.30
C ALA A 211 1.84 -18.20 13.00
N ALA A 212 2.86 -18.27 12.12
CA ALA A 212 3.52 -19.53 11.79
C ALA A 212 4.33 -20.10 12.96
N ARG A 213 5.01 -19.24 13.74
CA ARG A 213 5.73 -19.63 14.96
C ARG A 213 4.78 -20.29 15.96
N ASP A 214 3.63 -19.66 16.19
CA ASP A 214 2.64 -20.13 17.15
C ASP A 214 1.99 -21.44 16.69
N ASP A 215 1.66 -21.58 15.40
CA ASP A 215 1.16 -22.84 14.81
C ASP A 215 2.19 -23.98 14.92
N MET A 216 3.48 -23.66 14.80
CA MET A 216 4.58 -24.61 15.02
C MET A 216 4.85 -24.92 16.50
N GLY A 217 4.22 -24.21 17.43
CA GLY A 217 4.37 -24.41 18.88
C GLY A 217 5.67 -23.87 19.47
N TYR A 218 6.31 -22.88 18.83
CA TYR A 218 7.49 -22.22 19.38
C TYR A 218 7.13 -20.98 20.20
N ASP A 219 7.92 -20.69 21.24
CA ASP A 219 7.68 -19.54 22.12
C ASP A 219 8.36 -18.27 21.57
N ALA A 220 7.75 -17.11 21.80
CA ALA A 220 8.29 -15.82 21.39
C ALA A 220 9.70 -15.54 21.96
N SER A 221 9.99 -16.01 23.18
CA SER A 221 11.29 -15.84 23.85
C SER A 221 12.45 -16.57 23.19
N GLN A 222 12.20 -17.40 22.17
CA GLN A 222 13.25 -18.08 21.41
C GLN A 222 13.82 -17.20 20.28
N PHE A 223 13.19 -16.06 19.99
CA PHE A 223 13.54 -15.19 18.88
C PHE A 223 13.75 -13.75 19.33
N ASN A 224 14.66 -13.06 18.65
CA ASN A 224 14.74 -11.60 18.67
C ASN A 224 14.09 -11.06 17.40
N LEU A 225 13.23 -10.05 17.55
CA LEU A 225 12.60 -9.33 16.46
C LEU A 225 13.07 -7.87 16.48
N THR A 226 13.62 -7.41 15.37
CA THR A 226 14.06 -6.02 15.20
C THR A 226 13.31 -5.41 14.02
N PHE A 227 12.61 -4.29 14.23
CA PHE A 227 11.92 -3.59 13.15
C PHE A 227 12.88 -3.11 12.07
N GLU A 228 12.54 -3.35 10.81
CA GLU A 228 13.27 -2.85 9.64
C GLU A 228 12.49 -1.72 8.97
N ARG A 229 11.26 -2.01 8.54
CA ARG A 229 10.43 -1.07 7.80
C ARG A 229 8.97 -1.51 7.70
N TYR A 230 8.12 -0.59 7.27
CA TYR A 230 6.84 -0.92 6.67
C TYR A 230 7.00 -1.15 5.16
N ALA A 231 6.22 -2.08 4.62
CA ALA A 231 6.14 -2.33 3.18
C ALA A 231 4.69 -2.27 2.69
N PRO A 232 4.38 -1.47 1.64
CA PRO A 232 3.04 -1.39 1.08
C PRO A 232 2.72 -2.67 0.31
N LEU A 233 1.48 -3.13 0.36
CA LEU A 233 0.97 -4.18 -0.51
C LEU A 233 -0.04 -3.60 -1.47
N VAL A 234 0.37 -3.37 -2.72
CA VAL A 234 -0.44 -2.74 -3.77
C VAL A 234 -1.02 -3.78 -4.74
N VAL A 235 -1.95 -3.31 -5.59
CA VAL A 235 -2.25 -3.95 -6.87
C VAL A 235 -1.42 -3.26 -7.94
N TYR A 236 -0.70 -4.04 -8.75
CA TYR A 236 -0.10 -3.58 -9.99
C TYR A 236 -1.00 -3.96 -11.15
N PHE A 237 -1.28 -3.02 -12.04
CA PHE A 237 -1.99 -3.26 -13.29
C PHE A 237 -1.02 -3.12 -14.47
N GLY A 238 -1.05 -4.06 -15.41
CA GLY A 238 -0.20 -3.98 -16.60
C GLY A 238 -0.47 -2.69 -17.36
N ARG A 239 0.60 -2.02 -17.84
CA ARG A 239 0.47 -0.71 -18.47
C ARG A 239 -0.42 -0.71 -19.73
N GLU A 240 -0.46 -1.83 -20.44
CA GLU A 240 -1.39 -2.02 -21.57
C GLU A 240 -2.86 -1.97 -21.11
N TYR A 241 -3.17 -2.47 -19.92
CA TYR A 241 -4.51 -2.43 -19.36
C TYR A 241 -4.89 -1.03 -18.89
N THR A 242 -4.00 -0.33 -18.20
CA THR A 242 -4.25 1.04 -17.70
C THR A 242 -4.35 2.06 -18.82
N GLN A 243 -3.61 1.89 -19.91
CA GLN A 243 -3.75 2.73 -21.11
C GLN A 243 -5.12 2.58 -21.79
N ARG A 244 -5.70 1.38 -21.76
CA ARG A 244 -7.07 1.13 -22.24
C ARG A 244 -8.13 1.61 -21.25
N ASN A 245 -7.79 1.66 -19.96
CA ASN A 245 -8.68 2.02 -18.85
C ASN A 245 -8.11 3.17 -18.02
N PRO A 246 -7.98 4.40 -18.58
CA PRO A 246 -7.21 5.49 -17.98
C PRO A 246 -7.77 5.97 -16.63
N ASN A 247 -9.05 5.71 -16.34
CA ASN A 247 -9.71 6.13 -15.10
C ASN A 247 -9.62 5.08 -13.98
N LEU A 248 -9.16 3.85 -14.27
CA LEU A 248 -9.17 2.73 -13.33
C LEU A 248 -8.39 3.06 -12.06
N ILE A 249 -7.12 3.44 -12.20
CA ILE A 249 -6.23 3.69 -11.05
C ILE A 249 -6.76 4.86 -10.21
N ALA A 250 -7.19 5.94 -10.85
CA ALA A 250 -7.72 7.10 -10.14
C ALA A 250 -8.99 6.75 -9.36
N GLY A 251 -9.95 6.06 -9.99
CA GLY A 251 -11.18 5.62 -9.33
C GLY A 251 -10.92 4.62 -8.21
N LEU A 252 -10.05 3.63 -8.44
CA LEU A 252 -9.68 2.63 -7.43
C LEU A 252 -9.00 3.29 -6.22
N ASN A 253 -8.08 4.22 -6.46
CA ASN A 253 -7.39 4.93 -5.39
C ASN A 253 -8.35 5.81 -4.57
N ASP A 254 -9.32 6.47 -5.20
CA ASP A 254 -10.36 7.23 -4.48
C ASP A 254 -11.23 6.30 -3.61
N ALA A 255 -11.63 5.15 -4.16
CA ALA A 255 -12.39 4.15 -3.42
C ALA A 255 -11.59 3.58 -2.24
N LEU A 256 -10.30 3.28 -2.42
CA LEU A 256 -9.42 2.72 -1.40
C LEU A 256 -9.25 3.62 -0.17
N ARG A 257 -9.36 4.95 -0.32
CA ARG A 257 -9.34 5.89 0.83
C ARG A 257 -10.53 5.70 1.77
N ASN A 258 -11.63 5.17 1.25
CA ASN A 258 -12.91 4.99 1.95
C ASN A 258 -13.26 3.52 2.19
N CYS A 259 -12.41 2.61 1.76
CA CYS A 259 -12.50 1.20 2.10
C CYS A 259 -11.63 1.00 3.32
N GLU A 260 -12.27 0.66 4.43
CA GLU A 260 -11.62 0.44 5.71
C GLU A 260 -10.41 -0.47 5.50
N THR A 261 -9.24 0.15 5.51
CA THR A 261 -8.03 -0.56 5.82
C THR A 261 -8.08 -0.74 7.33
N LEU A 262 -8.01 -1.98 7.84
CA LEU A 262 -7.71 -2.21 9.25
C LEU A 262 -6.56 -1.25 9.57
N PRO A 263 -6.76 -0.33 10.53
CA PRO A 263 -5.79 0.72 10.72
C PRO A 263 -4.44 0.07 10.97
N MET A 264 -3.41 0.53 10.27
CA MET A 264 -2.04 0.38 10.74
C MET A 264 -1.89 1.25 11.97
N ARG A 265 -2.54 0.81 13.03
CA ARG A 265 -2.43 1.43 14.33
C ARG A 265 -0.97 1.33 14.70
N LEU A 266 -0.42 2.45 15.14
CA LEU A 266 0.84 2.40 15.85
C LEU A 266 0.67 1.45 17.03
N GLU A 267 1.52 0.44 17.12
CA GLU A 267 1.65 -0.37 18.32
C GLU A 267 2.13 0.53 19.47
N ASP A 268 1.84 0.13 20.71
CA ASP A 268 2.14 0.97 21.88
C ASP A 268 3.62 1.35 21.98
N TRP A 269 4.52 0.42 21.62
CA TRP A 269 5.97 0.67 21.62
C TRP A 269 6.41 1.65 20.52
N GLU A 270 5.73 1.68 19.37
CA GLU A 270 6.01 2.62 18.28
C GLU A 270 5.60 4.02 18.67
N ARG A 271 4.42 4.13 19.29
CA ARG A 271 3.95 5.39 19.87
C ARG A 271 4.88 5.88 20.97
N GLU A 272 5.35 4.99 21.84
CA GLU A 272 6.33 5.33 22.88
C GLU A 272 7.68 5.76 22.28
N LEU A 273 8.13 5.14 21.19
CA LEU A 273 9.36 5.52 20.50
C LEU A 273 9.25 6.93 19.90
N ILE A 274 8.15 7.23 19.19
CA ILE A 274 7.85 8.57 18.67
C ILE A 274 7.84 9.61 19.81
N LEU A 275 7.19 9.30 20.94
CA LEU A 275 7.13 10.20 22.09
C LEU A 275 8.50 10.44 22.73
N ARG A 276 9.39 9.43 22.75
CA ARG A 276 10.71 9.56 23.37
C ARG A 276 11.73 10.23 22.47
N GLN A 277 11.76 9.90 21.18
CA GLN A 277 12.80 10.34 20.25
C GLN A 277 12.39 11.56 19.43
N GLN A 278 11.17 11.58 18.90
CA GLN A 278 10.76 12.58 17.90
C GLN A 278 10.08 13.79 18.56
N LEU A 279 9.24 13.57 19.58
CA LEU A 279 8.50 14.65 20.23
C LEU A 279 9.38 15.78 20.81
N PRO A 280 10.55 15.53 21.45
CA PRO A 280 11.41 16.61 21.92
C PRO A 280 11.85 17.56 20.80
N VAL A 281 12.29 17.01 19.67
CA VAL A 281 12.71 17.78 18.48
C VAL A 281 11.53 18.59 17.93
N ILE A 282 10.36 17.97 17.82
CA ILE A 282 9.14 18.63 17.35
C ILE A 282 8.75 19.80 18.28
N ARG A 283 8.84 19.62 19.59
CA ARG A 283 8.56 20.68 20.57
C ARG A 283 9.59 21.80 20.54
N GLU A 284 10.86 21.50 20.27
CA GLU A 284 11.90 22.52 20.07
C GLU A 284 11.59 23.38 18.84
N MET A 285 11.23 22.77 17.71
CA MET A 285 10.79 23.52 16.52
C MET A 285 9.56 24.40 16.79
N ALA A 286 8.56 23.90 17.53
CA ALA A 286 7.35 24.65 17.87
C ALA A 286 7.62 25.86 18.80
N ARG A 287 8.75 25.84 19.51
CA ARG A 287 9.19 26.91 20.43
C ARG A 287 10.25 27.82 19.81
N ASP A 288 10.65 27.57 18.57
CA ASP A 288 11.66 28.36 17.90
C ASP A 288 11.22 29.83 17.78
N PRO A 289 12.05 30.80 18.20
CA PRO A 289 11.67 32.21 18.18
C PRO A 289 11.35 32.75 16.79
N GLU A 290 12.02 32.26 15.74
CA GLU A 290 11.75 32.67 14.37
C GLU A 290 10.40 32.13 13.90
N LEU A 291 10.13 30.83 14.15
CA LEU A 291 8.83 30.22 13.87
C LEU A 291 7.70 30.98 14.58
N LEU A 292 7.82 31.25 15.88
CA LEU A 292 6.82 31.98 16.66
C LEU A 292 6.54 33.37 16.08
N ALA A 293 7.58 34.10 15.68
CA ALA A 293 7.44 35.41 15.06
C ALA A 293 6.67 35.35 13.73
N LYS A 294 6.97 34.35 12.88
CA LYS A 294 6.27 34.17 11.59
C LYS A 294 4.83 33.69 11.79
N VAL A 295 4.57 32.79 12.74
CA VAL A 295 3.21 32.37 13.10
C VAL A 295 2.39 33.57 13.54
N LYS A 296 2.88 34.38 14.50
CA LYS A 296 2.19 35.59 14.96
C LYS A 296 1.88 36.56 13.79
N ALA A 297 2.81 36.71 12.84
CA ALA A 297 2.60 37.55 11.66
C ALA A 297 1.50 37.02 10.73
N GLU A 298 1.43 35.71 10.51
CA GLU A 298 0.35 35.08 9.72
C GLU A 298 -1.01 35.17 10.42
N LEU A 299 -1.04 35.02 11.75
CA LEU A 299 -2.26 35.15 12.55
C LEU A 299 -2.79 36.59 12.65
N ALA A 300 -1.92 37.60 12.44
CA ALA A 300 -2.32 39.00 12.42
C ALA A 300 -3.00 39.44 11.11
N LYS A 301 -2.98 38.60 10.06
CA LYS A 301 -3.70 38.88 8.82
C LYS A 301 -5.22 38.86 9.06
N PRO A 302 -6.01 39.65 8.29
CA PRO A 302 -7.46 39.68 8.45
C PRO A 302 -8.08 38.28 8.40
N GLU A 303 -9.02 38.01 9.31
CA GLU A 303 -9.77 36.76 9.28
C GLU A 303 -10.49 36.59 7.94
N MET A 304 -10.55 35.35 7.49
CA MET A 304 -11.29 35.01 6.29
C MET A 304 -12.79 35.20 6.54
N ARG A 305 -13.53 35.57 5.50
CA ARG A 305 -14.99 35.61 5.58
C ARG A 305 -15.53 34.22 5.89
N SER A 306 -16.65 34.17 6.61
CA SER A 306 -17.38 32.92 6.84
C SER A 306 -17.67 32.21 5.51
N GLY A 307 -17.43 30.90 5.45
CA GLY A 307 -17.57 30.08 4.23
C GLY A 307 -16.34 30.03 3.31
N ALA A 308 -15.43 31.01 3.38
CA ALA A 308 -14.29 31.06 2.48
C ALA A 308 -13.25 29.94 2.72
N VAL A 309 -13.20 29.35 3.92
CA VAL A 309 -12.30 28.22 4.21
C VAL A 309 -12.72 27.00 3.37
N ALA A 310 -14.00 26.62 3.41
CA ALA A 310 -14.52 25.48 2.65
C ALA A 310 -14.37 25.66 1.13
N GLU A 311 -14.58 26.87 0.61
CA GLU A 311 -14.38 27.17 -0.82
C GLU A 311 -12.91 27.01 -1.24
N LEU A 312 -11.97 27.61 -0.49
CA LEU A 312 -10.54 27.49 -0.79
C LEU A 312 -10.05 26.06 -0.62
N ASP A 313 -10.60 25.34 0.35
CA ASP A 313 -10.28 23.96 0.63
C ASP A 313 -10.73 23.01 -0.49
N GLN A 314 -11.90 23.24 -1.08
CA GLN A 314 -12.32 22.52 -2.29
C GLN A 314 -11.39 22.81 -3.47
N GLU A 315 -11.08 24.09 -3.75
CA GLU A 315 -10.13 24.46 -4.82
C GLU A 315 -8.76 23.82 -4.59
N TRP A 316 -8.29 23.81 -3.35
CA TRP A 316 -7.02 23.22 -2.96
C TRP A 316 -6.98 21.72 -3.28
N ARG A 317 -7.98 20.96 -2.81
CA ARG A 317 -8.06 19.52 -3.06
C ARG A 317 -8.12 19.20 -4.55
N ASP A 318 -8.95 19.91 -5.31
CA ASP A 318 -9.12 19.69 -6.75
C ASP A 318 -7.80 19.89 -7.52
N HIS A 319 -6.98 20.83 -7.10
CA HIS A 319 -5.65 21.07 -7.68
C HIS A 319 -4.63 20.02 -7.21
N SER A 320 -4.59 19.75 -5.90
CA SER A 320 -3.65 18.80 -5.28
C SER A 320 -3.80 17.39 -5.86
N LEU A 321 -5.05 16.94 -6.09
CA LEU A 321 -5.37 15.66 -6.74
C LEU A 321 -4.80 15.54 -8.17
N ARG A 322 -4.54 16.67 -8.84
CA ARG A 322 -3.95 16.72 -10.20
C ARG A 322 -2.45 17.03 -10.17
N GLY A 323 -1.83 17.05 -8.99
CA GLY A 323 -0.43 17.44 -8.81
C GLY A 323 -0.17 18.92 -9.10
N ALA A 324 -1.19 19.77 -9.04
CA ALA A 324 -1.09 21.20 -9.24
C ALA A 324 -1.27 21.96 -7.91
N THR A 325 -0.76 23.20 -7.84
CA THR A 325 -1.04 24.10 -6.72
C THR A 325 -2.19 25.04 -7.06
N SER A 326 -3.09 25.30 -6.11
CA SER A 326 -4.05 26.40 -6.22
C SER A 326 -3.35 27.74 -5.99
N ALA A 327 -4.05 28.86 -6.25
CA ALA A 327 -3.50 30.18 -5.97
C ALA A 327 -3.21 30.37 -4.47
N LYS A 328 -4.15 29.96 -3.61
CA LYS A 328 -3.96 29.99 -2.16
C LYS A 328 -2.83 29.06 -1.72
N ALA A 329 -2.71 27.87 -2.31
CA ALA A 329 -1.60 26.97 -1.98
C ALA A 329 -0.23 27.56 -2.31
N THR A 330 -0.13 28.19 -3.48
CA THR A 330 1.09 28.87 -3.89
C THR A 330 1.43 30.03 -2.95
N GLU A 331 0.43 30.85 -2.58
CA GLU A 331 0.60 31.95 -1.63
C GLU A 331 1.10 31.45 -0.26
N THR A 332 0.48 30.40 0.28
CA THR A 332 0.87 29.84 1.58
C THR A 332 2.27 29.22 1.51
N LEU A 333 2.55 28.41 0.49
CA LEU A 333 3.84 27.73 0.33
C LEU A 333 5.03 28.70 0.17
N GLN A 334 4.78 29.89 -0.39
CA GLN A 334 5.81 30.91 -0.63
C GLN A 334 5.94 31.94 0.50
N ASN A 335 5.15 31.82 1.58
CA ASN A 335 5.19 32.79 2.66
C ASN A 335 6.44 32.60 3.59
N PRO A 336 6.78 33.61 4.41
CA PRO A 336 7.94 33.53 5.28
C PRO A 336 7.88 32.42 6.33
N LEU A 337 6.69 32.03 6.81
CA LEU A 337 6.53 30.90 7.73
C LEU A 337 6.90 29.58 7.04
N SER A 338 6.39 29.35 5.84
CA SER A 338 6.69 28.17 5.02
C SER A 338 8.18 28.05 4.70
N THR A 339 8.91 29.17 4.57
CA THR A 339 10.38 29.14 4.42
C THR A 339 11.09 28.58 5.65
N VAL A 340 10.63 28.94 6.86
CA VAL A 340 11.16 28.39 8.12
C VAL A 340 10.84 26.90 8.20
N LEU A 341 9.60 26.51 7.90
CA LEU A 341 9.16 25.12 7.94
C LEU A 341 9.90 24.26 6.91
N ALA A 342 10.18 24.78 5.72
CA ALA A 342 11.02 24.12 4.72
C ALA A 342 12.45 23.90 5.24
N THR A 343 13.02 24.89 5.94
CA THR A 343 14.37 24.75 6.55
C THR A 343 14.40 23.65 7.61
N PHE A 344 13.39 23.60 8.48
CA PHE A 344 13.27 22.51 9.47
C PHE A 344 13.09 21.15 8.81
N HIS A 345 12.24 21.07 7.79
CA HIS A 345 12.08 19.86 7.00
C HIS A 345 13.40 19.41 6.39
N ASP A 346 14.17 20.30 5.75
CA ASP A 346 15.42 19.95 5.09
C ASP A 346 16.51 19.47 6.07
N ILE A 347 16.52 20.00 7.31
CA ILE A 347 17.41 19.53 8.39
C ILE A 347 17.05 18.11 8.84
N HIS A 348 15.77 17.75 8.80
CA HIS A 348 15.24 16.49 9.31
C HIS A 348 14.68 15.57 8.20
N ALA A 349 15.11 15.78 6.95
CA ALA A 349 14.51 15.15 5.76
C ALA A 349 14.57 13.61 5.77
N ASP A 350 15.48 13.02 6.55
CA ASP A 350 15.57 11.57 6.70
C ASP A 350 14.40 10.97 7.50
N ASN A 351 13.78 11.74 8.41
CA ASN A 351 12.74 11.27 9.34
C ASN A 351 11.41 12.02 9.20
N MET A 352 11.43 13.26 8.71
CA MET A 352 10.26 14.13 8.59
C MET A 352 9.93 14.34 7.13
N ALA A 353 8.74 13.88 6.74
CA ALA A 353 8.25 14.06 5.40
C ALA A 353 7.61 15.45 5.23
N GLU A 354 6.80 15.93 6.18
CA GLU A 354 6.15 17.26 6.10
C GLU A 354 6.09 17.97 7.43
N ILE A 355 6.00 19.29 7.37
CA ILE A 355 5.70 20.15 8.50
C ILE A 355 4.71 21.21 8.05
N PHE A 356 3.62 21.41 8.78
CA PHE A 356 2.69 22.50 8.53
C PHE A 356 2.10 23.05 9.83
N VAL A 357 1.63 24.30 9.76
CA VAL A 357 1.00 24.99 10.89
C VAL A 357 -0.40 25.42 10.50
N PHE A 358 -1.38 25.12 11.34
CA PHE A 358 -2.77 25.55 11.16
C PHE A 358 -3.26 26.33 12.37
N LYS A 359 -4.18 27.28 12.12
CA LYS A 359 -4.74 28.16 13.14
C LYS A 359 -6.05 27.61 13.72
N ALA A 360 -6.60 28.27 14.73
CA ALA A 360 -7.84 27.85 15.42
C ALA A 360 -9.10 27.76 14.53
N SER A 361 -9.05 28.25 13.28
CA SER A 361 -10.12 28.05 12.28
C SER A 361 -9.95 26.80 11.42
N GLY A 362 -8.89 26.01 11.63
CA GLY A 362 -8.55 24.83 10.82
C GLY A 362 -7.68 25.15 9.62
N ALA A 363 -7.72 26.39 9.12
CA ALA A 363 -6.95 26.80 7.95
C ALA A 363 -5.42 26.72 8.17
N ILE A 364 -4.71 26.14 7.20
CA ILE A 364 -3.24 26.13 7.18
C ILE A 364 -2.70 27.54 6.92
N VAL A 365 -1.69 27.94 7.68
CA VAL A 365 -1.03 29.25 7.60
C VAL A 365 0.43 29.17 7.15
N GLY A 366 1.02 27.97 7.12
CA GLY A 366 2.33 27.71 6.55
C GLY A 366 2.58 26.21 6.40
N MET A 367 3.39 25.82 5.44
CA MET A 367 3.74 24.43 5.15
C MET A 367 5.11 24.30 4.49
N SER A 368 5.84 23.23 4.79
CA SER A 368 7.11 22.89 4.14
C SER A 368 6.93 22.38 2.71
N ARG A 369 5.80 21.72 2.43
CA ARG A 369 5.40 21.21 1.12
C ARG A 369 3.88 21.25 0.97
N LEU A 370 3.39 21.04 -0.25
CA LEU A 370 1.96 21.03 -0.57
C LEU A 370 1.22 19.95 0.24
N THR A 371 0.19 20.35 0.98
CA THR A 371 -0.73 19.44 1.70
C THR A 371 -1.87 18.98 0.79
N SER A 372 -2.59 17.91 1.20
CA SER A 372 -3.76 17.39 0.49
C SER A 372 -4.92 18.39 0.43
N ASP A 373 -5.09 19.14 1.50
CA ASP A 373 -6.23 20.00 1.80
C ASP A 373 -5.77 21.22 2.61
N PHE A 374 -6.69 22.17 2.78
CA PHE A 374 -6.42 23.47 3.42
C PHE A 374 -7.05 23.58 4.81
N ASP A 375 -8.23 22.99 4.99
CA ASP A 375 -8.95 22.94 6.26
C ASP A 375 -8.54 21.69 7.03
N GLN A 376 -8.23 21.83 8.32
CA GLN A 376 -7.85 20.72 9.22
C GLN A 376 -8.89 20.53 10.33
N SER A 377 -10.04 21.22 10.27
CA SER A 377 -11.01 21.27 11.36
C SER A 377 -11.85 20.02 11.54
N ASP A 378 -11.92 19.15 10.54
CA ASP A 378 -12.60 17.85 10.57
C ASP A 378 -11.69 16.71 11.05
N GLU A 379 -10.42 16.99 11.31
CA GLU A 379 -9.44 15.98 11.70
C GLU A 379 -9.24 15.87 13.23
N PRO A 380 -8.85 14.69 13.75
CA PRO A 380 -8.54 14.52 15.18
C PRO A 380 -7.49 15.50 15.72
N LYS A 381 -6.53 15.91 14.88
CA LYS A 381 -5.46 16.85 15.22
C LYS A 381 -5.98 18.24 15.60
N PHE A 382 -7.17 18.63 15.13
CA PHE A 382 -7.77 19.93 15.44
C PHE A 382 -8.02 20.14 16.93
N LYS A 383 -8.22 19.07 17.70
CA LYS A 383 -8.40 19.16 19.16
C LYS A 383 -7.22 19.86 19.86
N VAL A 384 -6.01 19.77 19.30
CA VAL A 384 -4.80 20.40 19.85
C VAL A 384 -4.94 21.91 20.00
N VAL A 385 -5.61 22.60 19.06
CA VAL A 385 -5.87 24.04 19.19
C VAL A 385 -7.12 24.37 20.00
N LEU A 386 -8.10 23.46 20.05
CA LEU A 386 -9.37 23.67 20.76
C LEU A 386 -9.23 23.55 22.28
N ASP A 387 -8.47 22.55 22.74
CA ASP A 387 -8.36 22.24 24.17
C ASP A 387 -7.57 23.30 24.94
N GLN A 388 -6.80 24.14 24.23
CA GLN A 388 -5.95 25.22 24.79
C GLN A 388 -4.96 24.71 25.85
N ASP A 389 -4.65 23.41 25.84
CA ASP A 389 -3.67 22.77 26.70
C ASP A 389 -2.28 22.81 26.02
N PRO A 390 -1.28 23.49 26.62
CA PRO A 390 0.06 23.59 26.05
C PRO A 390 0.84 22.26 26.02
N ASP A 391 0.38 21.23 26.74
CA ASP A 391 1.00 19.92 26.76
C ASP A 391 0.26 18.87 25.89
N GLN A 392 -0.87 19.24 25.29
CA GLN A 392 -1.66 18.37 24.43
C GLN A 392 -0.83 17.86 23.24
N ILE A 393 -0.96 16.57 22.94
CA ILE A 393 -0.31 15.93 21.80
C ILE A 393 -1.34 15.07 21.09
N GLN A 394 -1.36 15.14 19.77
CA GLN A 394 -2.10 14.17 18.96
C GLN A 394 -1.10 13.41 18.09
N ILE A 395 -1.16 12.08 18.12
CA ILE A 395 -0.38 11.20 17.23
C ILE A 395 -1.39 10.37 16.45
N ALA A 396 -1.44 10.61 15.14
CA ALA A 396 -2.26 9.87 14.19
C ALA A 396 -1.68 8.48 13.95
N ASP A 397 -2.53 7.54 13.56
CA ASP A 397 -2.07 6.22 13.09
C ASP A 397 -1.41 6.34 11.70
N ILE A 398 -0.83 5.23 11.23
CA ILE A 398 -0.02 5.23 10.01
C ILE A 398 -0.95 5.27 8.79
N TYR A 399 -0.62 6.13 7.82
CA TYR A 399 -1.28 6.18 6.52
C TYR A 399 -0.25 6.21 5.38
N PHE A 400 -0.67 5.83 4.17
CA PHE A 400 0.19 5.93 2.99
C PHE A 400 0.06 7.30 2.34
N ASP A 401 1.17 8.00 2.18
CA ASP A 401 1.24 9.21 1.38
C ASP A 401 1.67 8.85 -0.06
N GLY A 402 0.71 8.94 -0.99
CA GLY A 402 0.95 8.65 -2.40
C GLY A 402 1.94 9.60 -3.08
N SER A 403 2.16 10.80 -2.53
CA SER A 403 3.10 11.78 -3.11
C SER A 403 4.55 11.41 -2.84
N THR A 404 4.84 10.92 -1.63
CA THR A 404 6.19 10.47 -1.20
C THR A 404 6.39 8.97 -1.38
N ARG A 405 5.32 8.23 -1.67
CA ARG A 405 5.28 6.75 -1.67
C ARG A 405 5.78 6.16 -0.36
N ALA A 406 5.57 6.88 0.73
CA ALA A 406 6.04 6.54 2.07
C ALA A 406 4.86 6.37 3.04
N PHE A 407 5.15 5.76 4.17
CA PHE A 407 4.19 5.65 5.27
C PHE A 407 4.44 6.74 6.27
N LEU A 408 3.40 7.50 6.55
CA LEU A 408 3.49 8.63 7.45
C LEU A 408 2.66 8.39 8.70
N SER A 409 3.19 8.85 9.83
CA SER A 409 2.43 9.10 11.06
C SER A 409 2.54 10.58 11.36
N GLN A 410 1.43 11.24 11.67
CA GLN A 410 1.45 12.66 12.02
C GLN A 410 1.48 12.87 13.52
N VAL A 411 2.36 13.77 13.97
CA VAL A 411 2.44 14.25 15.34
C VAL A 411 2.08 15.73 15.33
N THR A 412 1.05 16.11 16.08
CA THR A 412 0.59 17.49 16.21
C THR A 412 0.81 17.99 17.62
N VAL A 413 1.46 19.15 17.74
CA VAL A 413 1.76 19.84 19.00
C VAL A 413 1.25 21.28 18.98
N PRO A 414 0.90 21.87 20.12
CA PRO A 414 0.50 23.26 20.20
C PRO A 414 1.70 24.19 19.97
N VAL A 415 1.46 25.28 19.26
CA VAL A 415 2.35 26.44 19.20
C VAL A 415 1.88 27.41 20.28
N VAL A 416 2.70 27.59 21.31
CA VAL A 416 2.35 28.34 22.51
C VAL A 416 3.05 29.70 22.50
N ASP A 417 2.29 30.77 22.73
CA ASP A 417 2.86 32.10 22.91
C ASP A 417 3.55 32.20 24.28
N PRO A 418 4.89 32.38 24.34
CA PRO A 418 5.62 32.41 25.61
C PRO A 418 5.25 33.62 26.50
N GLU A 419 4.63 34.67 25.95
CA GLU A 419 4.27 35.86 26.72
C GLU A 419 3.05 35.66 27.60
N ASN A 420 2.10 34.85 27.16
CA ASN A 420 0.79 34.69 27.81
C ASN A 420 0.37 33.23 28.03
N GLY A 421 1.16 32.27 27.56
CA GLY A 421 0.93 30.83 27.71
C GLY A 421 -0.23 30.27 26.87
N LYS A 422 -0.80 31.05 25.93
CA LYS A 422 -1.93 30.60 25.12
C LYS A 422 -1.46 29.81 23.90
N VAL A 423 -2.25 28.80 23.54
CA VAL A 423 -2.09 28.09 22.26
C VAL A 423 -2.62 28.98 21.14
N ILE A 424 -1.72 29.41 20.25
CA ILE A 424 -2.05 30.34 19.15
C ILE A 424 -2.25 29.62 17.80
N ALA A 425 -1.65 28.45 17.65
CA ALA A 425 -1.76 27.58 16.47
C ALA A 425 -1.38 26.15 16.88
N ALA A 426 -1.46 25.20 15.95
CA ALA A 426 -0.84 23.88 16.11
C ALA A 426 0.09 23.60 14.93
N MET A 427 1.17 22.91 15.22
CA MET A 427 2.14 22.44 14.25
C MET A 427 2.02 20.93 14.12
N THR A 428 1.83 20.45 12.90
CA THR A 428 1.81 19.03 12.55
C THR A 428 3.10 18.68 11.83
N VAL A 429 3.71 17.57 12.23
CA VAL A 429 4.87 16.97 11.57
C VAL A 429 4.47 15.58 11.10
N GLY A 430 4.56 15.32 9.81
CA GLY A 430 4.43 13.98 9.24
C GLY A 430 5.77 13.26 9.28
N LEU A 431 5.87 12.19 10.05
CA LEU A 431 7.06 11.35 10.22
C LEU A 431 7.03 10.19 9.23
N ASP A 432 8.12 9.96 8.51
CA ASP A 432 8.30 8.68 7.79
C ASP A 432 8.51 7.57 8.83
N VAL A 433 7.50 6.71 9.02
CA VAL A 433 7.54 5.68 10.07
C VAL A 433 8.57 4.58 9.77
N SER A 434 8.98 4.40 8.52
CA SER A 434 10.02 3.42 8.18
C SER A 434 11.41 3.93 8.54
N ALA A 435 11.61 5.24 8.62
CA ALA A 435 12.85 5.83 9.09
C ALA A 435 12.78 6.08 10.60
N ALA A 436 11.77 6.81 11.07
CA ALA A 436 11.63 7.30 12.44
C ALA A 436 11.39 6.22 13.51
N LEU A 437 11.11 4.97 13.12
CA LEU A 437 10.94 3.84 14.04
C LEU A 437 12.10 2.84 14.00
N ARG A 438 13.16 3.08 13.21
CA ARG A 438 14.32 2.19 13.24
C ARG A 438 15.07 2.36 14.56
N PRO A 439 15.57 1.29 15.18
CA PRO A 439 16.30 1.39 16.44
C PRO A 439 17.53 2.32 16.41
N ASP A 440 18.13 2.49 15.23
CA ASP A 440 19.31 3.36 15.00
C ASP A 440 18.94 4.79 14.51
N SER A 441 17.65 5.15 14.47
CA SER A 441 17.14 6.45 13.96
C SER A 441 17.19 7.62 14.93
#